data_AF-A0A259Y0E1-F1
#
_entry.id   AF-A0A259Y0E1-F1
#
_cell.length_a   1.000
_cell.length_b   1.000
_cell.length_c   1.000
_cell.angle_alpha   90.00
_cell.angle_beta   90.00
_cell.angle_gamma   90.00
#
_symmetry.space_group_name_H-M   'P 1'
#
loop_
_entity.id
_entity.type
_entity.pdbx_description
1 polymer ?
#
loop_
_entity_poly.entity_id
_entity_poly.type
_entity_poly.pdbx_seq_one_letter_code
_entity_poly.pdbx_strand_id
1 'polypeptide(L)'
;MTSTRTESVQWDWQSTLFDDCALPGCALPVAVPGEVCQSCRTAFGDMLNVRTDGPARDSEQVRADLAARDASTREQYRAQAATVAAAQQVSTRKRNQICWLCEERRTCTSTAGRWECADCRTLPS
;
A
#
# COMPACT_ATOMS: atom_id res chain seq x y z
N MET A 1 -21.14 24.44 -20.19
CA MET A 1 -19.66 24.41 -20.21
C MET A 1 -19.21 23.30 -19.28
N THR A 2 -19.18 22.07 -19.81
CA THR A 2 -18.71 20.88 -19.11
C THR A 2 -17.20 20.79 -19.30
N SER A 3 -16.45 21.04 -18.23
CA SER A 3 -15.00 20.87 -18.20
C SER A 3 -14.69 19.37 -18.31
N THR A 4 -14.20 18.95 -19.47
CA THR A 4 -13.75 17.59 -19.72
C THR A 4 -12.46 17.35 -18.92
N ARG A 5 -12.56 16.42 -17.98
CA ARG A 5 -11.46 15.76 -17.28
C ARG A 5 -10.34 15.45 -18.27
N THR A 6 -9.20 16.10 -18.11
CA THR A 6 -7.95 15.77 -18.82
C THR A 6 -7.56 14.36 -18.37
N GLU A 7 -7.98 13.35 -19.13
CA GLU A 7 -7.36 12.04 -19.10
C GLU A 7 -5.94 12.21 -19.61
N SER A 8 -4.99 12.26 -18.67
CA SER A 8 -3.58 12.07 -18.97
C SER A 8 -3.43 10.66 -19.53
N VAL A 9 -3.45 10.56 -20.86
CA VAL A 9 -2.85 9.43 -21.57
C VAL A 9 -1.40 9.43 -21.13
N GLN A 10 -1.06 8.61 -20.16
CA GLN A 10 0.32 8.35 -19.79
C GLN A 10 0.83 7.45 -20.92
N TRP A 11 1.52 8.05 -21.88
CA TRP A 11 1.90 7.42 -23.13
C TRP A 11 2.81 6.20 -22.87
N ASP A 12 2.43 5.06 -23.45
CA ASP A 12 3.04 3.73 -23.34
C ASP A 12 4.56 3.68 -23.65
N TRP A 13 5.10 4.69 -24.34
CA TRP A 13 6.53 4.79 -24.64
C TRP A 13 7.38 5.25 -23.44
N GLN A 14 6.80 5.94 -22.45
CA GLN A 14 7.54 6.28 -21.23
C GLN A 14 7.86 5.02 -20.42
N SER A 15 6.97 4.03 -20.46
CA SER A 15 7.07 2.75 -19.76
C SER A 15 8.21 1.86 -20.24
N THR A 16 8.76 2.11 -21.43
CA THR A 16 9.83 1.29 -22.02
C THR A 16 11.20 1.96 -22.02
N LEU A 17 11.27 3.27 -21.75
CA LEU A 17 12.51 4.05 -21.76
C LEU A 17 13.09 4.31 -20.37
N PHE A 18 12.26 4.25 -19.34
CA PHE A 18 12.64 4.56 -17.97
C PHE A 18 12.29 3.41 -17.05
N ASP A 19 13.11 3.23 -16.02
CA ASP A 19 12.85 2.31 -14.93
C ASP A 19 12.27 3.08 -13.73
N ASP A 20 11.63 2.35 -12.82
CA ASP A 20 11.19 2.94 -11.55
C ASP A 20 12.38 3.15 -10.61
N CYS A 21 12.29 4.21 -9.79
CA CYS A 21 13.21 4.47 -8.69
C CYS A 21 13.43 3.21 -7.83
N ALA A 22 14.69 2.93 -7.47
CA ALA A 22 15.05 1.74 -6.71
C ALA A 22 14.50 1.69 -5.27
N LEU A 23 14.01 2.82 -4.74
CA LEU A 23 13.39 2.86 -3.41
C LEU A 23 11.96 2.28 -3.45
N PRO A 24 11.65 1.31 -2.57
CA PRO A 24 10.30 0.73 -2.50
C PRO A 24 9.21 1.79 -2.34
N GLY A 25 8.18 1.71 -3.20
CA GLY A 25 7.03 2.61 -3.17
C GLY A 25 7.20 3.94 -3.89
N CYS A 26 8.36 4.22 -4.48
CA CYS A 26 8.56 5.37 -5.36
C CYS A 26 8.45 4.94 -6.84
N ALA A 27 7.53 5.56 -7.58
CA ALA A 27 7.34 5.32 -9.02
C ALA A 27 7.86 6.47 -9.89
N LEU A 28 8.81 7.27 -9.37
CA LEU A 28 9.43 8.32 -10.17
C LEU A 28 10.43 7.68 -11.14
N PRO A 29 10.38 8.07 -12.43
CA PRO A 29 11.23 7.46 -13.44
C PRO A 29 12.70 7.80 -13.21
N VAL A 30 13.57 6.82 -13.49
CA VAL A 30 15.02 6.95 -13.53
C VAL A 30 15.55 6.38 -14.85
N ALA A 31 16.72 6.86 -15.27
CA ALA A 31 17.30 6.45 -16.55
C ALA A 31 18.03 5.11 -16.47
N VAL A 32 18.52 4.74 -15.27
CA VAL A 32 19.29 3.52 -15.05
C VAL A 32 18.64 2.70 -13.93
N PRO A 33 18.37 1.39 -14.14
CA PRO A 33 17.89 0.52 -13.07
C PRO A 33 18.77 0.58 -11.84
N GLY A 34 18.17 0.62 -10.66
CA GLY A 34 18.91 0.69 -9.40
C GLY A 34 19.24 2.11 -8.94
N GLU A 35 19.01 3.13 -9.77
CA GLU A 35 19.14 4.52 -9.32
C GLU A 35 17.99 4.96 -8.41
N VAL A 36 18.30 5.89 -7.52
CA VAL A 36 17.34 6.58 -6.66
C VAL A 36 17.02 7.93 -7.26
N CYS A 37 15.76 8.30 -7.45
CA CYS A 37 15.39 9.59 -8.03
C CYS A 37 15.87 10.78 -7.17
N GLN A 38 15.94 11.98 -7.76
CA GLN A 38 16.52 13.15 -7.08
C GLN A 38 15.77 13.58 -5.81
N SER A 39 14.44 13.48 -5.80
CA SER A 39 13.64 13.82 -4.62
C SER A 39 13.97 12.89 -3.45
N CYS A 40 14.09 11.59 -3.70
CA CYS A 40 14.49 10.62 -2.70
C CYS A 40 15.93 10.81 -2.25
N ARG A 41 16.86 11.12 -3.16
CA ARG A 41 18.24 11.47 -2.79
C ARG A 41 18.29 12.67 -1.83
N THR A 42 17.54 13.73 -2.13
CA THR A 42 17.47 14.91 -1.26
C THR A 42 16.80 14.60 0.08
N ALA A 43 15.73 13.82 0.08
CA ALA A 43 14.96 13.53 1.30
C ALA A 43 15.71 12.61 2.28
N PHE A 44 16.39 11.59 1.76
CA PHE A 44 17.05 10.58 2.58
C PHE A 44 18.55 10.83 2.76
N GLY A 45 19.21 11.54 1.84
CA GLY A 45 20.62 11.94 1.97
C GLY A 45 21.52 10.79 2.43
N ASP A 46 22.19 11.01 3.57
CA ASP A 46 23.15 10.09 4.18
C ASP A 46 22.52 8.77 4.70
N MET A 47 21.19 8.68 4.77
CA MET A 47 20.51 7.43 5.09
C MET A 47 20.51 6.44 3.91
N LEU A 48 20.84 6.89 2.69
CA LEU A 48 20.99 6.03 1.54
C LEU A 48 22.40 5.45 1.50
N ASN A 49 22.49 4.13 1.66
CA ASN A 49 23.74 3.41 1.47
C ASN A 49 23.81 2.84 0.06
N VAL A 50 24.69 3.42 -0.76
CA VAL A 50 25.02 2.88 -2.09
C VAL A 50 26.02 1.74 -1.91
N ARG A 51 25.58 0.52 -2.19
CA ARG A 51 26.47 -0.65 -2.20
C ARG A 51 27.42 -0.54 -3.38
N THR A 52 28.68 -0.26 -3.08
CA THR A 52 29.78 -0.26 -4.06
C THR A 52 30.54 -1.59 -4.05
N ASP A 53 30.22 -2.49 -3.12
CA ASP A 53 30.83 -3.80 -2.95
C ASP A 53 29.97 -4.93 -3.57
N GLY A 54 30.64 -5.93 -4.13
CA GLY A 54 30.01 -7.12 -4.72
C GLY A 54 30.24 -7.27 -6.23
N PRO A 55 29.72 -8.36 -6.83
CA PRO A 55 29.81 -8.56 -8.26
C PRO A 55 29.03 -7.48 -9.00
N ALA A 56 29.60 -6.99 -10.10
CA ALA A 56 28.87 -6.12 -11.02
C ALA A 56 27.61 -6.85 -11.49
N ARG A 57 26.47 -6.20 -11.35
CA ARG A 57 25.20 -6.65 -11.92
C ARG A 57 24.93 -5.86 -13.19
N ASP A 58 24.44 -6.53 -14.22
CA ASP A 58 23.93 -5.82 -15.38
C ASP A 58 22.53 -5.23 -15.11
N SER A 59 22.08 -4.35 -16.01
CA SER A 59 20.80 -3.65 -15.90
C SER A 59 19.59 -4.60 -15.86
N GLU A 60 19.66 -5.75 -16.54
CA GLU A 60 18.57 -6.73 -16.56
C GLU A 60 18.46 -7.45 -15.22
N GLN A 61 19.59 -7.86 -14.65
CA GLN A 61 19.68 -8.46 -13.32
C GLN A 61 19.16 -7.51 -12.25
N VAL A 62 19.54 -6.23 -12.30
CA VAL A 62 19.04 -5.23 -11.33
C VAL A 62 17.52 -5.09 -11.44
N ARG A 63 16.96 -5.02 -12.66
CA ARG A 63 15.51 -4.96 -12.87
C ARG A 63 14.81 -6.20 -12.32
N ALA A 64 15.35 -7.39 -12.57
CA ALA A 64 14.82 -8.64 -12.07
C ALA A 64 14.84 -8.70 -10.53
N ASP A 65 15.94 -8.28 -9.90
CA ASP A 65 16.10 -8.24 -8.44
C ASP A 65 15.07 -7.28 -7.80
N LEU A 66 14.90 -6.08 -8.35
CA LEU A 66 13.91 -5.11 -7.86
C LEU A 66 12.48 -5.62 -8.06
N ALA A 67 12.15 -6.18 -9.22
CA ALA A 67 10.84 -6.76 -9.49
C ALA A 67 10.52 -7.93 -8.54
N ALA A 68 11.50 -8.78 -8.23
CA ALA A 68 11.36 -9.88 -7.29
C ALA A 68 11.12 -9.38 -5.86
N ARG A 69 11.88 -8.38 -5.40
CA ARG A 69 11.69 -7.72 -4.09
C ARG A 69 10.28 -7.15 -3.94
N ASP A 70 9.82 -6.43 -4.97
CA ASP A 70 8.53 -5.77 -4.94
C ASP A 70 7.37 -6.77 -5.02
N ALA A 71 7.52 -7.83 -5.82
CA ALA A 71 6.57 -8.94 -5.89
C ALA A 71 6.46 -9.66 -4.53
N SER A 72 7.59 -9.96 -3.90
CA SER A 72 7.63 -10.57 -2.56
C SER A 72 6.91 -9.70 -1.53
N THR A 73 7.20 -8.40 -1.53
CA THR A 73 6.56 -7.43 -0.62
C THR A 73 5.04 -7.41 -0.82
N ARG A 74 4.56 -7.31 -2.07
CA ARG A 74 3.13 -7.33 -2.39
C ARG A 74 2.46 -8.62 -1.90
N GLU A 75 3.11 -9.76 -2.06
CA GLU A 75 2.57 -11.04 -1.62
C GLU A 75 2.44 -11.11 -0.09
N GLN A 76 3.45 -10.65 0.64
CA GLN A 76 3.39 -10.59 2.11
C GLN A 76 2.25 -9.69 2.60
N TYR A 77 2.05 -8.52 1.98
CA TYR A 77 0.93 -7.64 2.32
C TYR A 77 -0.43 -8.28 2.02
N ARG A 78 -0.57 -9.04 0.92
CA ARG A 78 -1.81 -9.77 0.62
C ARG A 78 -2.08 -10.86 1.66
N ALA A 79 -1.05 -11.63 2.02
CA ALA A 79 -1.17 -12.67 3.04
C ALA A 79 -1.58 -12.08 4.40
N GLN A 80 -0.94 -10.99 4.82
CA GLN A 80 -1.29 -10.27 6.05
C GLN A 80 -2.73 -9.74 6.01
N ALA A 81 -3.15 -9.13 4.90
CA ALA A 81 -4.51 -8.64 4.72
C ALA A 81 -5.54 -9.78 4.82
N ALA A 82 -5.25 -10.95 4.23
CA ALA A 82 -6.09 -12.13 4.34
C ALA A 82 -6.20 -12.65 5.77
N THR A 83 -5.09 -12.67 6.53
CA THR A 83 -5.10 -13.04 7.95
C THR A 83 -5.96 -12.07 8.78
N VAL A 84 -5.82 -10.76 8.55
CA VAL A 84 -6.63 -9.75 9.23
C VAL A 84 -8.11 -9.90 8.87
N ALA A 85 -8.43 -10.12 7.59
CA ALA A 85 -9.81 -10.35 7.14
C ALA A 85 -10.41 -11.60 7.79
N ALA A 86 -9.67 -12.71 7.86
CA ALA A 86 -10.11 -13.93 8.51
C ALA A 86 -10.37 -13.72 10.01
N ALA A 87 -9.45 -13.06 10.73
CA ALA A 87 -9.63 -12.72 12.14
C ALA A 87 -10.87 -11.83 12.37
N GLN A 88 -11.12 -10.90 11.44
CA GLN A 88 -12.33 -10.08 11.47
C GLN A 88 -13.60 -10.89 11.20
N GLN A 89 -13.59 -11.94 10.37
CA GLN A 89 -14.79 -12.74 10.15
C GLN A 89 -15.18 -13.57 11.37
N VAL A 90 -14.21 -14.04 12.16
CA VAL A 90 -14.48 -14.90 13.32
C VAL A 90 -15.05 -14.12 14.51
N SER A 91 -14.70 -12.85 14.67
CA SER A 91 -15.17 -12.09 15.83
C SER A 91 -16.51 -11.40 15.60
N THR A 92 -17.52 -11.82 16.36
CA THR A 92 -18.79 -11.10 16.50
C THR A 92 -18.64 -9.81 17.31
N ARG A 93 -17.49 -9.51 17.93
CA ARG A 93 -17.23 -8.28 18.69
C ARG A 93 -16.01 -7.53 18.15
N LYS A 94 -16.19 -6.29 17.70
CA LYS A 94 -15.13 -5.50 17.03
C LYS A 94 -15.02 -4.09 17.58
N ARG A 95 -13.79 -3.56 17.60
CA ARG A 95 -13.49 -2.15 17.92
C ARG A 95 -13.75 -1.24 16.71
N ASN A 96 -13.89 0.05 16.96
CA ASN A 96 -14.05 1.13 15.98
C ASN A 96 -15.16 0.87 14.93
N GLN A 97 -16.22 0.16 15.31
CA GLN A 97 -17.41 0.01 14.46
C GLN A 97 -18.37 1.17 14.75
N ILE A 98 -19.08 1.63 13.72
CA ILE A 98 -20.14 2.63 13.88
C ILE A 98 -21.38 1.91 14.42
N CYS A 99 -21.80 2.29 15.63
CA CYS A 99 -23.03 1.74 16.19
C CYS A 99 -24.24 2.24 15.40
N TRP A 100 -25.16 1.35 15.04
CA TRP A 100 -26.32 1.75 14.24
C TRP A 100 -27.37 2.56 15.04
N LEU A 101 -27.35 2.51 16.37
CA LEU A 101 -28.28 3.28 17.22
C LEU A 101 -27.75 4.69 17.53
N CYS A 102 -26.48 4.82 17.93
CA CYS A 102 -25.91 6.11 18.34
C CYS A 102 -24.98 6.75 17.30
N GLU A 103 -24.70 6.07 16.19
CA GLU A 103 -23.82 6.53 15.10
C GLU A 103 -22.35 6.81 15.50
N GLU A 104 -21.98 6.55 16.75
CA GLU A 104 -20.62 6.71 17.24
C GLU A 104 -19.72 5.50 16.95
N ARG A 105 -18.41 5.74 16.80
CA ARG A 105 -17.41 4.68 16.72
C ARG A 105 -17.14 4.10 18.11
N ARG A 106 -17.52 2.85 18.33
CA ARG A 106 -17.40 2.14 19.62
C ARG A 106 -16.84 0.74 19.42
N THR A 107 -16.68 0.02 20.54
CA THR A 107 -16.55 -1.45 20.50
C THR A 107 -17.95 -2.05 20.47
N CYS A 108 -18.31 -2.68 19.35
CA CYS A 108 -19.66 -3.18 19.08
C CYS A 108 -19.68 -4.70 18.89
N THR A 109 -20.86 -5.29 19.11
CA THR A 109 -21.17 -6.68 18.75
C THR A 109 -22.06 -6.69 17.51
N SER A 110 -21.83 -7.63 16.58
CA SER A 110 -22.69 -7.84 15.42
C SER A 110 -23.94 -8.59 15.85
N THR A 111 -25.11 -8.00 15.61
CA THR A 111 -26.42 -8.56 15.93
C THR A 111 -27.31 -8.37 14.71
N ALA A 112 -27.80 -9.47 14.12
CA ALA A 112 -28.63 -9.46 12.92
C ALA A 112 -28.08 -8.61 11.75
N GLY A 113 -26.76 -8.58 11.56
CA GLY A 113 -26.10 -7.81 10.50
C GLY A 113 -25.88 -6.33 10.80
N ARG A 114 -26.18 -5.87 12.02
CA ARG A 114 -25.91 -4.50 12.49
C ARG A 114 -24.93 -4.49 13.65
N TRP A 115 -24.26 -3.37 13.87
CA TRP A 115 -23.29 -3.20 14.97
C TRP A 115 -23.90 -2.45 16.15
N GLU A 116 -23.92 -3.08 17.33
CA GLU A 116 -24.48 -2.49 18.54
C GLU A 116 -23.41 -2.38 19.63
N CYS A 117 -23.23 -1.18 20.19
CA CYS A 117 -22.31 -0.98 21.31
C CYS A 117 -22.88 -1.56 22.61
N ALA A 118 -22.01 -1.79 23.61
CA ALA A 118 -22.45 -2.37 24.89
C ALA A 118 -23.59 -1.56 25.54
N ASP A 119 -23.52 -0.23 25.47
CA ASP A 119 -24.51 0.67 26.07
C ASP A 119 -25.87 0.53 25.34
N CYS A 120 -25.89 0.68 24.02
CA CYS A 120 -27.11 0.60 23.21
C CYS A 120 -27.78 -0.79 23.23
N ARG A 121 -27.03 -1.86 23.47
CA ARG A 121 -27.59 -3.23 23.63
C ARG A 121 -28.43 -3.41 24.88
N THR A 122 -28.29 -2.53 25.87
CA THR A 122 -29.07 -2.59 27.12
C THR A 122 -30.36 -1.77 27.05
N LEU A 123 -30.60 -1.06 25.96
CA LEU A 123 -31.82 -0.29 25.76
C LEU A 123 -33.01 -1.25 25.52
N PRO A 124 -34.18 -0.97 26.11
CA PRO A 124 -35.39 -1.72 25.81
C PRO A 124 -35.81 -1.50 24.35
N SER A 125 -36.23 -2.58 23.69
CA SER A 125 -36.72 -2.63 22.30
C SER A 125 -38.09 -1.96 22.13
#